data_AF-A0A2X3BL25-F1
#
_entry.id   AF-A0A2X3BL25-F1
#
_cell.length_a   1.000
_cell.length_b   1.000
_cell.length_c   1.000
_cell.angle_alpha   90.00
_cell.angle_beta   90.00
_cell.angle_gamma   90.00
#
_symmetry.space_group_name_H-M   'P 1'
#
loop_
_entity.id
_entity.type
_entity.pdbx_description
1 polymer ?
#
loop_
_entity_poly.entity_id
_entity_poly.type
_entity_poly.pdbx_seq_one_letter_code
_entity_poly.pdbx_strand_id
1 'polypeptide(L)' 'MAVVTVGSVQAGTKSNIIPERATLLVNIRAYDVAVREHLLTAIKRIVNAEWRGGR' A
#
# COMPACT_ATOMS: atom_id res chain seq x y z
N MET A 1 -14.47 -3.87 13.76
CA MET A 1 -14.36 -2.71 12.83
C MET A 1 -12.89 -2.47 12.55
N ALA A 2 -12.50 -2.29 11.28
CA ALA A 2 -11.14 -1.92 10.94
C ALA A 2 -11.17 -0.84 9.86
N VAL A 3 -10.30 0.15 10.02
CA VAL A 3 -10.20 1.32 9.15
C VAL A 3 -8.79 1.34 8.61
N VAL A 4 -8.69 1.46 7.28
CA VAL A 4 -7.42 1.62 6.58
C VAL A 4 -7.47 2.96 5.87
N THR A 5 -6.53 3.83 6.19
CA THR A 5 -6.42 5.16 5.58
C THR A 5 -5.11 5.24 4.83
N VAL A 6 -5.17 5.66 3.56
CA VAL A 6 -3.96 6.01 2.80
C VAL A 6 -3.73 7.51 3.01
N GLY A 7 -2.68 7.84 3.74
CA GLY A 7 -2.34 9.22 4.08
C GLY A 7 -1.54 9.93 2.98
N SER A 8 -0.74 9.19 2.20
CA SER A 8 -0.08 9.71 1.02
C SER A 8 0.33 8.61 0.05
N VAL A 9 0.36 8.95 -1.24
CA VAL A 9 0.94 8.13 -2.30
C VAL A 9 1.88 9.03 -3.10
N GLN A 10 3.18 8.83 -2.93
CA GLN A 10 4.21 9.53 -3.70
C GLN A 10 4.80 8.56 -4.72
N ALA A 11 4.46 8.73 -5.99
CA ALA A 11 5.05 7.98 -7.10
C ALA A 11 5.77 8.96 -8.02
N GLY A 12 7.10 9.03 -7.91
CA GLY A 12 7.93 9.90 -8.75
C GLY A 12 7.93 11.39 -8.39
N THR A 13 8.80 12.12 -9.08
CA THR A 13 8.99 13.57 -8.94
C THR A 13 8.56 14.37 -10.17
N LYS A 14 8.26 13.72 -11.30
CA LYS A 14 7.78 14.35 -12.55
C LYS A 14 6.67 13.53 -13.19
N SER A 15 5.58 14.19 -13.61
CA SER A 15 4.41 13.54 -14.21
C SER A 15 4.66 12.82 -15.55
N ASN A 16 5.82 13.00 -16.18
CA ASN A 16 6.16 12.38 -17.47
C ASN A 16 7.31 11.36 -17.38
N ILE A 17 7.65 10.89 -16.17
CA ILE A 17 8.67 9.87 -15.95
C ILE A 17 8.04 8.75 -15.15
N ILE A 18 8.11 7.52 -15.66
CA ILE A 18 7.68 6.32 -14.92
C ILE A 18 8.62 6.19 -13.71
N PRO A 19 8.09 6.30 -12.49
CA PRO A 19 8.94 6.32 -11.32
C PRO A 19 9.42 4.91 -10.98
N GLU A 20 10.73 4.75 -10.80
CA GLU A 20 11.33 3.48 -10.36
C GLU A 20 10.89 3.08 -8.94
N ARG A 21 10.40 4.05 -8.15
CA ARG A 21 9.99 3.87 -6.76
C ARG A 21 8.74 4.69 -6.44
N ALA A 22 7.81 4.05 -5.73
CA ALA A 22 6.64 4.68 -5.15
C ALA A 22 6.59 4.42 -3.64
N THR A 23 6.37 5.47 -2.86
CA THR A 23 6.23 5.42 -1.41
C THR A 23 4.75 5.62 -1.05
N LEU A 24 4.16 4.63 -0.40
CA LEU A 24 2.80 4.71 0.13
C LEU A 24 2.84 4.82 1.66
N LEU A 25 2.17 5.84 2.20
CA LEU A 25 1.96 6.01 3.63
C LEU A 25 0.55 5.54 3.97
N VAL A 26 0.45 4.41 4.67
CA VAL A 26 -0.82 3.78 5.05
C VAL A 26 -0.93 3.70 6.56
N ASN A 27 -2.04 4.16 7.13
CA ASN A 27 -2.39 4.02 8.53
C ASN A 27 -3.48 2.96 8.68
N ILE A 28 -3.27 1.99 9.57
CA ILE A 28 -4.24 0.92 9.84
C ILE A 28 -4.66 1.02 11.29
N ARG A 29 -5.97 1.17 11.52
CA ARG A 29 -6.59 1.10 12.86
C ARG A 29 -7.59 -0.04 12.87
N ALA A 30 -7.22 -1.12 13.55
CA ALA A 30 -8.10 -2.27 13.77
C ALA A 30 -8.24 -2.51 15.27
N TYR A 31 -9.46 -2.80 15.72
CA TYR A 31 -9.73 -3.15 17.12
C TYR A 31 -9.30 -4.58 17.47
N ASP A 32 -9.17 -5.44 16.46
CA ASP A 32 -8.81 -6.85 16.61
C ASP A 32 -7.47 -7.13 15.92
N VAL A 33 -6.60 -7.86 16.62
CA VAL A 33 -5.27 -8.26 16.15
C VAL A 33 -5.38 -9.19 14.93
N ALA A 34 -6.37 -10.10 14.91
CA ALA A 34 -6.58 -11.01 13.79
C ALA A 34 -6.91 -10.24 12.50
N VAL A 35 -7.71 -9.17 12.62
CA VAL A 35 -8.06 -8.31 11.49
C VAL A 35 -6.84 -7.49 11.02
N ARG A 36 -5.99 -7.03 11.95
CA ARG A 36 -4.75 -6.33 11.60
C ARG A 36 -3.80 -7.21 10.79
N GLU A 37 -3.61 -8.47 11.19
CA GLU A 37 -2.74 -9.40 10.46
C GLU A 37 -3.28 -9.74 9.08
N HIS A 38 -4.60 -9.92 8.98
CA HIS A 38 -5.27 -10.14 7.70
C HIS A 38 -5.05 -8.95 6.74
N LEU A 39 -5.23 -7.72 7.23
CA LEU A 39 -5.01 -6.51 6.44
C LEU A 39 -3.55 -6.34 5.99
N LEU A 40 -2.59 -6.56 6.89
CA LEU A 40 -1.16 -6.50 6.56
C LEU A 40 -0.79 -7.52 5.47
N THR A 41 -1.34 -8.72 5.55
CA THR A 41 -1.12 -9.78 4.56
C THR A 41 -1.73 -9.41 3.21
N ALA A 42 -2.96 -8.89 3.21
CA ALA A 42 -3.63 -8.43 2.00
C ALA A 42 -2.88 -7.28 1.32
N ILE A 43 -2.39 -6.29 2.09
CA ILE A 43 -1.61 -5.15 1.57
C ILE A 43 -0.32 -5.65 0.93
N LYS A 44 0.45 -6.52 1.61
CA LYS A 44 1.66 -7.11 1.03
C LYS A 44 1.38 -7.88 -0.26
N ARG A 45 0.27 -8.62 -0.31
CA ARG A 45 -0.14 -9.35 -1.52
C ARG A 45 -0.44 -8.39 -2.67
N ILE A 46 -1.19 -7.32 -2.43
CA ILE A 46 -1.53 -6.32 -3.46
C ILE A 46 -0.27 -5.64 -3.95
N VAL A 47 0.59 -5.14 -3.07
CA VAL A 47 1.85 -4.49 -3.47
C VAL A 47 2.72 -5.44 -4.31
N ASN A 48 2.86 -6.71 -3.89
CA ASN A 48 3.62 -7.69 -4.68
C ASN A 48 2.97 -8.02 -6.04
N ALA A 49 1.64 -7.99 -6.14
CA ALA A 49 0.92 -8.20 -7.39
C ALA A 49 1.13 -7.02 -8.35
N GLU A 50 0.99 -5.79 -7.85
CA GLU A 50 1.22 -4.56 -8.63
C GLU A 50 2.67 -4.46 -9.12
N TRP A 51 3.65 -4.81 -8.28
CA TRP A 51 5.07 -4.84 -8.68
C TRP A 51 5.37 -5.89 -9.75
N ARG A 52 4.71 -7.05 -9.72
CA ARG A 52 4.91 -8.10 -10.74
C ARG A 52 4.21 -7.78 -12.07
N GLY A 53 3.21 -6.90 -12.06
CA GLY A 53 2.51 -6.44 -13.26
C GLY A 53 3.27 -5.38 -14.06
N GLY A 54 4.29 -4.74 -13.48
CA GLY A 54 5.09 -3.69 -14.12
C GLY A 54 6.25 -4.22 -14.98
N ARG A 55 5.96 -5.11 -15.94
CA ARG A 55 6.90 -5.42 -17.03
C ARG A 55 6.71 -4.47 -18.20
#